data_AF-A0A9K3D796-F1
#
_entry.id   AF-A0A9K3D796-F1
#
_cell.length_a   1.000
_cell.length_b   1.000
_cell.length_c   1.000
_cell.angle_alpha   90.00
_cell.angle_beta   90.00
_cell.angle_gamma   90.00
#
_symmetry.space_group_name_H-M   'P 1'
#
loop_
_entity.id
_entity.type
_entity.pdbx_description
1 polymer ?
#
loop_
_entity_poly.entity_id
_entity_poly.type
_entity_poly.pdbx_seq_one_letter_code
_entity_poly.pdbx_strand_id
1 'polypeptide(L)'
;MPSTRFVWRVEQFEDIPDRLYSSPFLVGQQQWRLILVNRQGLYLDPVLLHSEVSMSQWQRKAAFEFHVVDQRAPIHEGSDLVFMDPATVLSPGTSLNTQHPFRAEHTFTGKVRDRGFNSVIPSISKDAYRAGQSSDGVLSRGGVIVVVDVVCLSEPNDKEEEEEPPSMTAVRVHDCVGFQNQGATCYMNSLLQIFYLVPGIRSLLYRAALSESAP
;
A
#
# COMPACT_ATOMS: atom_id res chain seq x y z
N MET A 1 -15.61 1.29 10.03
CA MET A 1 -14.48 0.59 9.41
C MET A 1 -13.56 0.08 10.51
N PRO A 2 -13.39 -1.25 10.63
CA PRO A 2 -12.50 -1.81 11.63
C PRO A 2 -11.05 -1.38 11.37
N SER A 3 -10.33 -1.05 12.43
CA SER A 3 -8.93 -0.60 12.36
C SER A 3 -8.10 -1.21 13.48
N THR A 4 -6.80 -1.33 13.26
CA THR A 4 -5.86 -1.90 14.24
C THR A 4 -4.48 -1.32 14.02
N ARG A 5 -3.81 -0.99 15.13
CA ARG A 5 -2.39 -0.72 15.18
C ARG A 5 -1.65 -2.01 15.46
N PHE A 6 -0.75 -2.41 14.58
CA PHE A 6 0.10 -3.57 14.76
C PHE A 6 1.57 -3.14 14.89
N VAL A 7 2.27 -3.75 15.84
CA VAL A 7 3.67 -3.47 16.14
C VAL A 7 4.50 -4.72 15.90
N TRP A 8 5.57 -4.57 15.13
CA TRP A 8 6.49 -5.64 14.80
C TRP A 8 7.92 -5.23 15.16
N ARG A 9 8.48 -5.92 16.16
CA ARG A 9 9.92 -5.87 16.43
C ARG A 9 10.62 -6.88 15.55
N VAL A 10 11.50 -6.39 14.69
CA VAL A 10 12.42 -7.24 13.92
C VAL A 10 13.73 -7.31 14.68
N GLU A 11 14.04 -8.49 15.20
CA GLU A 11 15.29 -8.76 15.89
C GLU A 11 16.37 -9.24 14.91
N GLN A 12 17.64 -9.19 15.33
CA GLN A 12 18.78 -9.67 14.55
C GLN A 12 18.79 -9.10 13.12
N PHE A 13 18.54 -7.78 13.01
CA PHE A 13 18.25 -7.10 11.74
C PHE A 13 19.36 -7.24 10.67
N GLU A 14 20.59 -7.53 11.09
CA GLU A 14 21.72 -7.78 10.18
C GLU A 14 21.56 -9.08 9.38
N ASP A 15 21.04 -10.12 10.03
CA ASP A 15 21.03 -11.52 9.55
C ASP A 15 19.68 -11.97 9.01
N ILE A 16 18.71 -11.05 8.89
CA ILE A 16 17.40 -11.40 8.35
C ILE A 16 17.47 -11.74 6.86
N PRO A 17 16.62 -12.65 6.36
CA PRO A 17 16.54 -12.94 4.93
C PRO A 17 16.06 -11.73 4.12
N ASP A 18 16.31 -11.76 2.81
CA ASP A 18 15.83 -10.74 1.86
C ASP A 18 14.31 -10.57 1.88
N ARG A 19 13.56 -11.56 2.35
CA ARG A 19 12.12 -11.48 2.57
C ARG A 19 11.75 -12.10 3.91
N LEU A 20 11.32 -11.27 4.85
CA LEU A 20 10.88 -11.69 6.18
C LEU A 20 9.39 -11.35 6.37
N TYR A 21 8.65 -12.25 6.99
CA TYR A 21 7.22 -12.06 7.28
C TYR A 21 7.00 -11.84 8.78
N SER A 22 6.09 -10.96 9.13
CA SER A 22 5.59 -10.86 10.51
C SER A 22 4.64 -12.02 10.82
N SER A 23 4.35 -12.21 12.12
CA SER A 23 3.15 -12.93 12.53
C SER A 23 1.89 -12.25 11.97
N PRO A 24 0.84 -13.01 11.62
CA PRO A 24 -0.41 -12.44 11.17
C PRO A 24 -1.13 -11.71 12.31
N PHE A 25 -1.91 -10.69 11.96
CA PHE A 25 -2.75 -9.91 12.88
C PHE A 25 -4.12 -9.65 12.27
N LEU A 26 -5.14 -9.49 13.12
CA LEU A 26 -6.52 -9.27 12.68
C LEU A 26 -6.83 -7.78 12.55
N VAL A 27 -7.59 -7.43 11.51
CA VAL A 27 -8.27 -6.14 11.38
C VAL A 27 -9.72 -6.45 10.99
N GLY A 28 -10.64 -6.32 11.94
CA GLY A 28 -12.00 -6.86 11.78
C GLY A 28 -11.94 -8.38 11.63
N GLN A 29 -12.45 -8.90 10.52
CA GLN A 29 -12.46 -10.34 10.19
C GLN A 29 -11.31 -10.78 9.27
N GLN A 30 -10.52 -9.83 8.73
CA GLN A 30 -9.44 -10.13 7.81
C GLN A 30 -8.11 -10.26 8.56
N GLN A 31 -7.36 -11.34 8.29
CA GLN A 31 -5.98 -11.47 8.73
C GLN A 31 -5.03 -10.77 7.76
N TRP A 32 -4.06 -10.05 8.30
CA TRP A 32 -3.03 -9.35 7.56
C TRP A 32 -1.66 -9.74 8.08
N ARG A 33 -0.62 -9.54 7.29
CA ARG A 33 0.77 -9.65 7.71
C ARG A 33 1.62 -8.58 7.06
N LEU A 34 2.76 -8.30 7.67
CA LEU A 34 3.79 -7.47 7.08
C LEU A 34 4.83 -8.32 6.37
N ILE A 35 5.39 -7.74 5.31
CA ILE A 35 6.53 -8.28 4.57
C ILE A 35 7.62 -7.22 4.61
N LEU A 36 8.77 -7.58 5.17
CA LEU A 36 10.00 -6.81 5.07
C LEU A 36 10.85 -7.37 3.93
N VAL A 37 11.20 -6.52 2.96
CA VAL A 37 11.99 -6.88 1.78
C VAL A 37 13.30 -6.11 1.75
N ASN A 38 14.41 -6.81 1.53
CA ASN A 38 15.76 -6.26 1.40
C ASN A 38 16.15 -5.32 2.55
N ARG A 39 15.63 -5.55 3.77
CA ARG A 39 15.85 -4.72 4.97
C ARG A 39 15.42 -3.24 4.80
N GLN A 40 14.64 -2.91 3.78
CA GLN A 40 14.25 -1.53 3.47
C GLN A 40 12.76 -1.39 3.18
N GLY A 41 12.21 -2.31 2.39
CA GLY A 41 10.84 -2.24 1.93
C GLY A 41 9.86 -2.86 2.90
N LEU A 42 8.71 -2.22 3.09
CA LEU A 42 7.62 -2.75 3.92
C LEU A 42 6.33 -2.81 3.11
N TYR A 43 5.66 -3.96 3.19
CA TYR A 43 4.42 -4.24 2.47
C TYR A 43 3.40 -4.87 3.38
N LEU A 44 2.13 -4.54 3.13
CA LEU A 44 0.97 -5.17 3.73
C LEU A 44 0.46 -6.25 2.78
N ASP A 45 0.15 -7.43 3.31
CA ASP A 45 -0.33 -8.60 2.57
C ASP A 45 -1.51 -9.22 3.33
N PRO A 46 -2.70 -9.38 2.72
CA PRO A 46 -3.80 -10.10 3.33
C PRO A 46 -3.45 -11.59 3.39
N VAL A 47 -3.68 -12.20 4.54
CA VAL A 47 -3.56 -13.65 4.72
C VAL A 47 -4.87 -14.29 4.33
N LEU A 48 -4.83 -15.07 3.26
CA LEU A 48 -6.00 -15.74 2.69
C LEU A 48 -6.10 -17.18 3.18
N LEU A 49 -7.33 -17.66 3.31
CA LEU A 49 -7.60 -19.09 3.48
C LEU A 49 -7.36 -19.82 2.16
N HIS A 50 -6.97 -21.10 2.22
CA HIS A 50 -6.66 -21.90 1.03
C HIS A 50 -7.81 -21.93 0.01
N SER A 51 -9.06 -21.91 0.48
CA SER A 51 -10.27 -21.86 -0.35
C SER A 51 -10.46 -20.55 -1.12
N GLU A 52 -9.97 -19.42 -0.57
CA GLU A 52 -10.08 -18.11 -1.23
C GLU A 52 -9.07 -17.97 -2.36
N VAL A 53 -7.89 -18.61 -2.20
CA VAL A 53 -6.85 -18.65 -3.23
C VAL A 53 -7.34 -19.35 -4.49
N SER A 54 -8.13 -20.44 -4.35
CA SER A 54 -8.65 -21.20 -5.50
C SER A 54 -9.78 -20.49 -6.25
N MET A 55 -10.48 -19.56 -5.62
CA MET A 55 -11.66 -18.89 -6.20
C MET A 55 -11.30 -17.75 -7.17
N SER A 56 -10.04 -17.29 -7.20
CA SER A 56 -9.51 -16.21 -8.06
C SER A 56 -10.20 -14.83 -7.99
N GLN A 57 -11.36 -14.72 -7.35
CA GLN A 57 -12.21 -13.52 -7.25
C GLN A 57 -12.39 -13.07 -5.79
N TRP A 58 -11.28 -12.88 -5.07
CA TRP A 58 -11.32 -12.18 -3.79
C TRP A 58 -10.84 -10.75 -3.97
N GLN A 59 -11.44 -9.83 -3.21
CA GLN A 59 -11.04 -8.44 -3.13
C GLN A 59 -11.03 -8.01 -1.67
N ARG A 60 -10.01 -7.26 -1.26
CA ARG A 60 -9.95 -6.58 0.05
C ARG A 60 -9.49 -5.17 -0.15
N LYS A 61 -10.18 -4.19 0.43
CA LYS A 61 -9.75 -2.80 0.38
C LYS A 61 -9.27 -2.36 1.75
N ALA A 62 -8.09 -1.74 1.81
CA ALA A 62 -7.57 -1.20 3.07
C ALA A 62 -6.74 0.08 2.84
N ALA A 63 -6.80 0.97 3.83
CA ALA A 63 -5.85 2.06 4.00
C ALA A 63 -4.86 1.70 5.10
N PHE A 64 -3.59 2.05 4.91
CA PHE A 64 -2.55 1.76 5.88
C PHE A 64 -1.45 2.82 5.91
N GLU A 65 -0.78 2.91 7.06
CA GLU A 65 0.30 3.86 7.32
C GLU A 65 1.44 3.14 8.04
N PHE A 66 2.63 3.14 7.43
CA PHE A 66 3.83 2.61 8.06
C PHE A 66 4.61 3.68 8.79
N HIS A 67 5.12 3.27 9.95
CA HIS A 67 5.94 4.05 10.84
C HIS A 67 7.18 3.24 11.24
N VAL A 68 8.35 3.86 11.17
CA VAL A 68 9.59 3.31 11.69
C VAL A 68 9.98 4.13 12.91
N VAL A 69 10.08 3.47 14.06
CA VAL A 69 10.26 4.15 15.35
C VAL A 69 11.73 4.51 15.54
N ASP A 70 12.00 5.80 15.82
CA ASP A 70 13.29 6.22 16.36
C ASP A 70 13.37 5.78 17.83
N GLN A 71 14.28 4.85 18.12
CA GLN A 71 14.43 4.23 19.44
C GLN A 71 15.41 4.97 20.37
N ARG A 72 15.93 6.16 19.97
CA ARG A 72 16.94 6.90 20.77
C ARG A 72 16.36 7.70 21.92
N ALA A 73 15.18 8.29 21.72
CA ALA A 73 14.61 9.19 22.71
C ALA A 73 13.67 8.41 23.63
N PRO A 74 13.93 8.39 24.96
CA PRO A 74 12.89 7.97 25.89
C PRO A 74 11.70 8.92 25.74
N ILE A 75 10.50 8.39 25.63
CA ILE A 75 9.29 9.21 25.72
C ILE A 75 8.90 9.35 27.19
N HIS A 76 8.20 10.43 27.50
CA HIS A 76 7.53 10.59 28.78
C HIS A 76 6.19 9.85 28.74
N GLU A 77 6.09 8.77 29.49
CA GLU A 77 4.81 8.19 29.91
C GLU A 77 4.65 8.53 31.41
N GLY A 78 4.02 9.66 31.71
CA GLY A 78 4.02 10.21 33.07
C GLY A 78 5.37 10.84 33.46
N SER A 79 5.89 10.52 34.66
CA SER A 79 7.13 11.09 35.21
C SER A 79 8.41 10.28 34.95
N ASP A 80 8.29 9.09 34.35
CA ASP A 80 9.42 8.16 34.18
C ASP A 80 9.91 8.13 32.72
N LEU A 81 11.22 7.92 32.55
CA LEU A 81 11.84 7.72 31.23
C LEU A 81 11.76 6.23 30.86
N VAL A 82 11.12 5.92 29.73
CA VAL A 82 10.95 4.54 29.26
C VAL A 82 11.62 4.38 27.90
N PHE A 83 12.37 3.28 27.71
CA PHE A 83 12.95 2.94 26.40
C PHE A 83 11.83 2.55 25.43
N MET A 84 11.99 2.89 24.14
CA MET A 84 11.07 2.43 23.10
C MET A 84 11.12 0.91 22.95
N ASP A 85 10.07 0.24 23.42
CA ASP A 85 9.79 -1.16 23.17
C ASP A 85 8.39 -1.34 22.55
N PRO A 86 8.05 -2.54 22.07
CA PRO A 86 6.74 -2.78 21.45
C PRO A 86 5.54 -2.51 22.36
N ALA A 87 5.68 -2.66 23.68
CA ALA A 87 4.61 -2.41 24.63
C ALA A 87 4.38 -0.90 24.82
N THR A 88 5.45 -0.12 24.97
CA THR A 88 5.38 1.35 25.10
C THR A 88 4.77 2.00 23.85
N VAL A 89 5.06 1.46 22.67
CA VAL A 89 4.50 1.92 21.38
C VAL A 89 2.97 1.73 21.30
N LEU A 90 2.44 0.73 22.02
CA LEU A 90 1.00 0.46 22.09
C LEU A 90 0.29 1.25 23.20
N SER A 91 1.04 1.86 24.13
CA SER A 91 0.45 2.64 25.21
C SER A 91 -0.42 3.79 24.67
N PRO A 92 -1.64 3.99 25.22
CA PRO A 92 -2.48 5.11 24.83
C PRO A 92 -1.79 6.46 25.04
N GLY A 93 -1.80 7.32 24.02
CA GLY A 93 -1.19 8.65 24.10
C GLY A 93 0.30 8.69 23.77
N THR A 94 0.94 7.54 23.50
CA THR A 94 2.31 7.50 22.99
C THR A 94 2.39 8.16 21.62
N SER A 95 3.10 9.29 21.55
CA SER A 95 3.47 9.91 20.28
C SER A 95 4.69 9.19 19.72
N LEU A 96 4.53 8.56 18.55
CA LEU A 96 5.64 7.89 17.88
C LEU A 96 6.54 8.93 17.24
N ASN A 97 7.80 8.99 17.69
CA ASN A 97 8.83 9.72 16.97
C ASN A 97 9.20 8.94 15.72
N THR A 98 8.56 9.28 14.61
CA THR A 98 8.67 8.54 13.34
C THR A 98 9.13 9.48 12.25
N GLN A 99 9.90 8.93 11.31
CA GLN A 99 10.15 9.61 10.04
C GLN A 99 8.81 9.75 9.27
N HIS A 100 8.78 10.64 8.27
CA HIS A 100 7.56 10.95 7.50
C HIS A 100 6.67 9.73 7.23
N PRO A 101 5.34 9.83 7.46
CA PRO A 101 4.46 8.67 7.38
C PRO A 101 4.32 8.15 5.95
N PHE A 102 4.45 6.83 5.79
CA PHE A 102 4.29 6.14 4.51
C PHE A 102 2.86 5.61 4.39
N ARG A 103 1.97 6.44 3.82
CA ARG A 103 0.54 6.14 3.74
C ARG A 103 0.08 5.72 2.36
N ALA A 104 -0.74 4.68 2.29
CA ALA A 104 -1.38 4.23 1.06
C ALA A 104 -2.80 3.72 1.30
N GLU A 105 -3.60 3.71 0.24
CA GLU A 105 -4.86 2.98 0.15
C GLU A 105 -4.77 2.02 -1.04
N HIS A 106 -5.28 0.80 -0.89
CA HIS A 106 -5.19 -0.20 -1.94
C HIS A 106 -6.33 -1.22 -1.92
N THR A 107 -6.66 -1.70 -3.11
CA THR A 107 -7.57 -2.82 -3.34
C THR A 107 -6.74 -4.05 -3.73
N PHE A 108 -6.58 -4.95 -2.77
CA PHE A 108 -5.85 -6.20 -2.89
C PHE A 108 -6.69 -7.24 -3.63
N THR A 109 -6.06 -7.94 -4.57
CA THR A 109 -6.70 -8.95 -5.43
C THR A 109 -5.74 -10.11 -5.69
N GLY A 110 -6.23 -11.18 -6.32
CA GLY A 110 -5.36 -12.28 -6.77
C GLY A 110 -4.24 -11.84 -7.72
N LYS A 111 -4.40 -10.72 -8.43
CA LYS A 111 -3.37 -10.16 -9.34
C LYS A 111 -2.38 -9.24 -8.63
N VAL A 112 -2.82 -8.52 -7.60
CA VAL A 112 -2.01 -7.59 -6.82
C VAL A 112 -2.24 -7.88 -5.34
N ARG A 113 -1.41 -8.76 -4.80
CA ARG A 113 -1.62 -9.35 -3.47
C ARG A 113 -1.00 -8.51 -2.36
N ASP A 114 0.09 -7.82 -2.62
CA ASP A 114 0.77 -6.98 -1.64
C ASP A 114 0.89 -5.53 -2.11
N ARG A 115 0.99 -4.62 -1.14
CA ARG A 115 1.20 -3.19 -1.41
C ARG A 115 2.04 -2.58 -0.31
N GLY A 116 2.96 -1.70 -0.69
CA GLY A 116 3.92 -1.13 0.22
C GLY A 116 4.86 -0.15 -0.46
N PHE A 117 6.00 0.06 0.18
CA PHE A 117 7.02 1.00 -0.26
C PHE A 117 8.39 0.33 -0.15
N ASN A 118 9.29 0.59 -1.11
CA ASN A 118 10.56 -0.13 -1.23
C ASN A 118 11.65 0.37 -0.25
N SER A 119 11.50 1.57 0.32
CA SER A 119 12.55 2.25 1.09
C SER A 119 11.96 2.97 2.30
N VAL A 120 11.23 2.22 3.14
CA VAL A 120 10.63 2.72 4.38
C VAL A 120 11.67 2.78 5.49
N ILE A 121 12.45 1.72 5.63
CA ILE A 121 13.55 1.66 6.59
C ILE A 121 14.79 2.27 5.91
N PRO A 122 15.43 3.29 6.51
CA PRO A 122 16.66 3.87 5.99
C PRO A 122 17.76 2.83 5.81
N SER A 123 18.66 3.07 4.86
CA SER A 123 19.84 2.24 4.70
C SER A 123 20.73 2.37 5.93
N ILE A 124 20.85 1.29 6.71
CA ILE A 124 21.69 1.25 7.91
C ILE A 124 23.11 0.80 7.50
N SER A 125 24.13 1.51 7.98
CA SER A 125 25.52 1.19 7.68
C SER A 125 25.98 -0.07 8.43
N LYS A 126 26.94 -0.81 7.87
CA LYS A 126 27.56 -1.97 8.54
C LYS A 126 28.14 -1.63 9.92
N ASP A 127 28.66 -0.42 10.08
CA ASP A 127 29.21 0.02 11.37
C ASP A 127 28.11 0.25 12.41
N ALA A 128 26.95 0.79 11.99
CA ALA A 128 25.77 0.92 12.85
C ALA A 128 25.23 -0.45 13.30
N TYR A 129 25.23 -1.44 12.39
CA TYR A 129 24.90 -2.83 12.74
C TYR A 129 25.83 -3.39 13.81
N ARG A 130 27.15 -3.30 13.60
CA ARG A 130 28.17 -3.76 14.57
C ARG A 130 28.06 -3.06 15.92
N ALA A 131 27.73 -1.77 15.90
CA ALA A 131 27.53 -0.99 17.12
C ALA A 131 26.18 -1.28 17.80
N GLY A 132 25.28 -2.03 17.15
CA GLY A 132 23.92 -2.31 17.63
C GLY A 132 23.00 -1.09 17.65
N GLN A 133 23.41 0.02 17.02
CA GLN A 133 22.69 1.29 17.03
C GLN A 133 23.02 2.12 15.78
N SER A 134 22.03 2.82 15.23
CA SER A 134 22.21 3.71 14.08
C SER A 134 22.14 5.20 14.44
N SER A 135 22.77 6.04 13.62
CA SER A 135 22.79 7.49 13.83
C SER A 135 21.43 8.16 13.68
N ASP A 136 20.46 7.50 13.05
CA ASP A 136 19.05 7.89 12.95
C ASP A 136 18.17 7.19 14.01
N GLY A 137 18.76 6.36 14.87
CA GLY A 137 18.09 5.70 16.00
C GLY A 137 17.08 4.62 15.66
N VAL A 138 16.88 4.36 14.37
CA VAL A 138 15.97 3.33 13.88
C VAL A 138 16.45 1.94 14.32
N LEU A 139 17.75 1.68 14.24
CA LEU A 139 18.37 0.48 14.78
C LEU A 139 18.74 0.73 16.25
N SER A 140 18.27 -0.14 17.13
CA SER A 140 18.67 -0.16 18.53
C SER A 140 18.62 -1.58 19.08
N ARG A 141 19.66 -1.97 19.82
CA ARG A 141 19.84 -3.33 20.35
C ARG A 141 19.73 -4.40 19.25
N GLY A 142 20.31 -4.11 18.08
CA GLY A 142 20.34 -5.03 16.94
C GLY A 142 18.98 -5.27 16.26
N GLY A 143 17.96 -4.45 16.56
CA GLY A 143 16.62 -4.59 15.98
C GLY A 143 15.97 -3.26 15.63
N VAL A 144 14.91 -3.35 14.83
CA VAL A 144 14.06 -2.20 14.45
C VAL A 144 12.62 -2.45 14.91
N ILE A 145 11.90 -1.38 15.21
CA ILE A 145 10.47 -1.45 15.52
C ILE A 145 9.70 -0.80 14.39
N VAL A 146 8.85 -1.59 13.75
CA VAL A 146 7.93 -1.17 12.70
C VAL A 146 6.53 -1.14 13.28
N VAL A 147 5.79 -0.07 13.01
CA VAL A 147 4.38 0.06 13.35
C VAL A 147 3.60 0.25 12.07
N VAL A 148 2.45 -0.41 11.99
CA VAL A 148 1.47 -0.19 10.93
C VAL A 148 0.12 0.11 11.55
N ASP A 149 -0.50 1.18 11.09
CA ASP A 149 -1.92 1.44 11.32
C ASP A 149 -2.68 0.96 10.08
N VAL A 150 -3.63 0.05 10.25
CA VAL A 150 -4.42 -0.52 9.15
C VAL A 150 -5.91 -0.27 9.40
N VAL A 151 -6.60 0.18 8.37
CA VAL A 151 -8.06 0.36 8.34
C VAL A 151 -8.61 -0.48 7.19
N CYS A 152 -9.45 -1.48 7.49
CA CYS A 152 -10.17 -2.19 6.45
C CYS A 152 -11.34 -1.35 5.96
N LEU A 153 -11.39 -1.14 4.65
CA LEU A 153 -12.40 -0.34 3.97
C LEU A 153 -13.50 -1.20 3.34
N SER A 154 -13.27 -2.51 3.20
CA SER A 154 -14.30 -3.50 2.85
C SER A 154 -14.11 -4.79 3.67
N GLU A 155 -15.21 -5.43 4.05
CA GLU A 155 -15.23 -6.72 4.72
C GLU A 155 -15.22 -7.90 3.74
N PRO A 156 -14.73 -9.09 4.14
CA PRO A 156 -14.68 -10.28 3.29
C PRO A 156 -16.01 -10.74 2.69
N ASN A 157 -17.10 -10.47 3.41
CA ASN A 157 -18.47 -10.86 3.10
C ASN A 157 -19.35 -9.66 2.71
N ASP A 158 -18.75 -8.48 2.58
CA ASP A 158 -19.41 -7.44 1.82
C ASP A 158 -19.50 -8.00 0.41
N LYS A 159 -20.69 -8.53 0.10
CA LYS A 159 -21.20 -8.47 -1.24
C LYS A 159 -21.26 -6.97 -1.53
N GLU A 160 -20.11 -6.38 -1.85
CA GLU A 160 -20.09 -5.37 -2.88
C GLU A 160 -20.90 -6.05 -3.97
N GLU A 161 -22.16 -5.65 -4.11
CA GLU A 161 -22.92 -5.92 -5.32
C GLU A 161 -21.87 -5.72 -6.40
N GLU A 162 -21.59 -6.78 -7.17
CA GLU A 162 -21.00 -6.57 -8.46
C GLU A 162 -21.92 -5.51 -9.07
N GLU A 163 -21.53 -4.24 -9.01
CA GLU A 163 -21.56 -3.47 -10.22
C GLU A 163 -20.80 -4.38 -11.17
N GLU A 164 -21.56 -5.22 -11.88
CA GLU A 164 -21.07 -5.97 -13.01
C GLU A 164 -20.08 -5.02 -13.68
N PRO A 165 -18.82 -5.43 -13.92
CA PRO A 165 -17.95 -4.59 -14.72
C PRO A 165 -18.78 -4.21 -15.95
N PRO A 166 -19.17 -2.93 -16.13
CA PRO A 166 -20.37 -2.58 -16.86
C PRO A 166 -20.31 -3.32 -18.17
N SER A 167 -21.25 -4.26 -18.36
CA SER A 167 -21.21 -5.30 -19.40
C SER A 167 -20.56 -4.70 -20.63
N MET A 168 -19.33 -5.10 -20.97
CA MET A 168 -18.44 -4.50 -21.98
C MET A 168 -19.10 -3.54 -22.98
N THR A 169 -19.51 -2.37 -22.50
CA THR A 169 -20.24 -1.34 -23.22
C THR A 169 -19.73 -0.07 -22.61
N ALA A 170 -19.17 0.77 -23.47
CA ALA A 170 -18.46 1.95 -23.08
C ALA A 170 -19.26 2.77 -22.05
N VAL A 171 -18.62 3.05 -20.92
CA VAL A 171 -19.24 3.79 -19.81
C VAL A 171 -19.71 5.14 -20.36
N ARG A 172 -21.03 5.35 -20.31
CA ARG A 172 -21.66 6.61 -20.72
C ARG A 172 -21.67 7.55 -19.53
N VAL A 173 -20.97 8.66 -19.65
CA VAL A 173 -20.97 9.75 -18.66
C VAL A 173 -21.33 11.02 -19.41
N HIS A 174 -22.45 11.65 -19.06
CA HIS A 174 -22.92 12.90 -19.66
C HIS A 174 -22.92 12.86 -21.22
N ASP A 175 -23.63 11.90 -21.80
CA ASP A 175 -23.73 11.64 -23.27
C ASP A 175 -22.40 11.35 -24.00
N CYS A 176 -21.29 11.23 -23.28
CA CYS A 176 -19.99 10.88 -23.84
C CYS A 176 -19.70 9.39 -23.63
N VAL A 177 -19.11 8.75 -24.64
CA VAL A 177 -18.80 7.33 -24.66
C VAL A 177 -17.28 7.15 -24.50
N GLY A 178 -16.84 6.51 -23.41
CA GLY A 178 -15.41 6.27 -23.13
C GLY A 178 -14.78 5.18 -24.00
N PHE A 179 -13.45 5.21 -24.18
CA PHE A 179 -12.71 4.11 -24.81
C PHE A 179 -12.35 3.03 -23.80
N GLN A 180 -12.50 1.76 -24.20
CA GLN A 180 -11.98 0.64 -23.41
C GLN A 180 -10.45 0.67 -23.41
N ASN A 181 -9.83 0.54 -22.23
CA ASN A 181 -8.38 0.54 -22.10
C ASN A 181 -7.83 -0.88 -22.37
N GLN A 182 -7.22 -1.09 -23.53
CA GLN A 182 -6.59 -2.36 -23.93
C GLN A 182 -5.12 -2.41 -23.48
N GLY A 183 -4.85 -2.22 -22.18
CA GLY A 183 -3.51 -2.35 -21.60
C GLY A 183 -2.76 -1.02 -21.42
N ALA A 184 -1.51 -0.94 -21.90
CA ALA A 184 -0.59 0.19 -21.68
C ALA A 184 -0.88 1.44 -22.55
N THR A 185 -2.13 1.62 -22.98
CA THR A 185 -2.54 2.72 -23.88
C THR A 185 -3.32 3.81 -23.16
N CYS A 186 -3.31 3.84 -21.82
CA CYS A 186 -4.10 4.79 -21.03
C CYS A 186 -3.88 6.26 -21.43
N TYR A 187 -2.64 6.65 -21.73
CA TYR A 187 -2.32 8.01 -22.21
C TYR A 187 -2.88 8.29 -23.62
N MET A 188 -2.87 7.28 -24.49
CA MET A 188 -3.37 7.38 -25.86
C MET A 188 -4.89 7.52 -25.88
N ASN A 189 -5.59 6.77 -25.03
CA ASN A 189 -7.04 6.87 -24.91
C ASN A 189 -7.48 8.26 -24.43
N SER A 190 -6.77 8.85 -23.46
CA SER A 190 -7.00 10.23 -23.03
C SER A 190 -6.73 11.23 -24.15
N LEU A 191 -5.66 11.04 -24.93
CA LEU A 191 -5.33 11.91 -26.06
C LEU A 191 -6.38 11.86 -27.18
N LEU A 192 -6.87 10.66 -27.52
CA LEU A 192 -7.92 10.47 -28.53
C LEU A 192 -9.24 11.12 -28.10
N GLN A 193 -9.61 11.02 -26.82
CA GLN A 193 -10.79 11.70 -26.28
C GLN A 193 -10.63 13.24 -26.36
N ILE A 194 -9.44 13.77 -26.07
CA ILE A 194 -9.16 15.21 -26.24
C ILE A 194 -9.33 15.64 -27.71
N PHE A 195 -8.77 14.90 -28.67
CA PHE A 195 -8.92 15.23 -30.10
C PHE A 195 -10.36 15.17 -30.58
N TYR A 196 -11.17 14.25 -30.06
CA TYR A 196 -12.59 14.17 -30.39
C TYR A 196 -13.42 15.30 -29.77
N LEU A 197 -13.11 15.71 -28.53
CA LEU A 197 -13.84 16.74 -27.81
C LEU A 197 -13.55 18.16 -28.30
N VAL A 198 -12.43 18.40 -29.00
CA VAL A 198 -12.10 19.70 -29.60
C VAL A 198 -12.78 19.81 -30.99
N PRO A 199 -13.84 20.63 -31.16
CA PRO A 199 -14.66 20.62 -32.38
C PRO A 199 -13.88 21.00 -33.65
N GLY A 200 -12.89 21.88 -33.53
CA GLY A 200 -12.04 22.30 -34.66
C GLY A 200 -11.18 21.15 -35.19
N ILE A 201 -10.55 20.40 -34.29
CA ILE A 201 -9.72 19.22 -34.64
C ILE A 201 -10.61 18.13 -35.23
N ARG A 202 -11.73 17.82 -34.57
CA ARG A 202 -12.69 16.82 -35.04
C ARG A 202 -13.19 17.12 -36.47
N SER A 203 -13.55 18.38 -36.73
CA SER A 203 -14.04 18.80 -38.06
C SER A 203 -12.97 18.68 -39.14
N LEU A 204 -11.71 19.00 -38.81
CA LEU A 204 -10.58 18.84 -39.73
C LEU A 204 -10.29 17.37 -40.04
N LEU A 205 -10.32 16.50 -39.03
CA LEU A 205 -10.10 15.06 -39.20
C LEU A 205 -11.18 14.42 -40.08
N TYR A 206 -12.46 14.75 -39.87
CA TYR A 206 -13.53 14.25 -40.74
C TYR A 206 -13.36 14.70 -42.19
N ARG A 207 -12.95 15.95 -42.41
CA ARG A 207 -12.70 16.47 -43.76
C ARG A 207 -11.50 15.80 -44.43
N ALA A 208 -10.41 15.59 -43.68
CA ALA A 208 -9.22 14.91 -44.18
C ALA A 208 -9.52 13.46 -44.58
N ALA A 209 -10.23 12.71 -43.72
CA ALA A 209 -10.62 11.32 -44.00
C ALA A 209 -11.50 11.19 -45.25
N LEU A 210 -12.41 12.15 -45.47
CA LEU A 210 -13.27 12.17 -46.66
C LEU A 210 -12.53 12.59 -47.94
N SER A 211 -11.47 13.39 -47.82
CA SER A 211 -10.63 13.78 -48.98
C SER A 211 -9.72 12.66 -49.49
N GLU A 212 -9.41 11.67 -48.64
CA GLU A 212 -8.57 10.51 -48.99
C GLU A 212 -9.40 9.35 -49.56
N SER A 213 -10.72 9.38 -49.39
CA SER A 213 -11.67 8.36 -49.88
C SER A 213 -12.34 8.71 -51.22
N ALA A 214 -11.90 9.76 -51.90
CA ALA A 214 -12.36 10.08 -53.26
C ALA A 214 -11.49 9.30 -54.28
N PRO A 215 -12.08 8.51 -55.20
CA PRO A 215 -11.34 7.80 -56.24
C PRO A 215 -10.65 8.75 -57.23
#